data_AF-A0A0D2BP57-F1
#
_entry.id   AF-A0A0D2BP57-F1
#
_cell.length_a   1.000
_cell.length_b   1.000
_cell.length_c   1.000
_cell.angle_alpha   90.00
_cell.angle_beta   90.00
_cell.angle_gamma   90.00
#
_symmetry.space_group_name_H-M   'P 1'
#
loop_
_entity.id
_entity.type
_entity.pdbx_description
1 polymer ?
#
loop_
_entity_poly.entity_id
_entity_poly.type
_entity_poly.pdbx_seq_one_letter_code
_entity_poly.pdbx_strand_id
1 'polypeptide(L)'
;MGALEGTADYFVRLIRKFSIQQALSFDVKQRVQDDFNTHTQTVMQNLVWTGSCRSWFKNSRGRITGVWPGSGLHYREFLQSDRWEDFEWKYNGNHFDSWGLGFSQAEREENADLSYWIKTYPNMPLDALQRVYDDQDLARRGAC
;
A
#
# COMPACT_ATOMS: atom_id res chain seq x y z
N MET A 1 -2.43 -7.19 16.46
CA MET A 1 -2.63 -7.25 15.00
C MET A 1 -1.83 -8.42 14.43
N GLY A 2 -2.50 -9.51 14.03
CA GLY A 2 -1.84 -10.79 13.67
C GLY A 2 -1.35 -10.87 12.22
N ALA A 3 -0.65 -11.95 11.86
CA ALA A 3 -0.17 -12.17 10.48
C ALA A 3 -1.32 -12.20 9.44
N LEU A 4 -2.46 -12.78 9.81
CA LEU A 4 -3.67 -12.81 8.98
C LEU A 4 -4.22 -11.41 8.72
N GLU A 5 -4.21 -10.55 9.73
CA GLU A 5 -4.72 -9.19 9.63
C GLU A 5 -3.82 -8.32 8.75
N GLY A 6 -2.49 -8.43 8.91
CA GLY A 6 -1.55 -7.76 8.02
C GLY A 6 -1.68 -8.21 6.56
N THR A 7 -1.94 -9.51 6.36
CA THR A 7 -2.19 -10.06 5.01
C THR A 7 -3.48 -9.52 4.41
N ALA A 8 -4.56 -9.48 5.18
CA ALA A 8 -5.84 -8.93 4.74
C ALA A 8 -5.71 -7.44 4.38
N ASP A 9 -5.06 -6.64 5.23
CA ASP A 9 -4.80 -5.22 4.97
C ASP A 9 -3.98 -5.01 3.68
N TYR A 10 -2.94 -5.81 3.48
CA TYR A 10 -2.15 -5.78 2.24
C TYR A 10 -3.02 -6.04 1.00
N PHE A 11 -3.86 -7.07 1.00
CA PHE A 11 -4.74 -7.35 -0.12
C PHE A 11 -5.78 -6.25 -0.35
N VAL A 12 -6.32 -5.62 0.71
CA VAL A 12 -7.22 -4.47 0.58
C VAL A 12 -6.51 -3.31 -0.12
N ARG A 13 -5.28 -2.97 0.28
CA ARG A 13 -4.48 -1.91 -0.36
C ARG A 13 -4.16 -2.24 -1.83
N LEU A 14 -3.80 -3.49 -2.12
CA LEU A 14 -3.53 -3.97 -3.47
C LEU A 14 -4.76 -3.88 -4.38
N ILE A 15 -5.92 -4.36 -3.91
CA ILE A 15 -7.20 -4.30 -4.66
C ILE A 15 -7.65 -2.85 -4.85
N ARG A 16 -7.46 -2.00 -3.84
CA ARG A 16 -7.77 -0.57 -3.96
C ARG A 16 -6.94 0.09 -5.06
N LYS A 17 -5.64 -0.21 -5.14
CA LYS A 17 -4.77 0.27 -6.23
C LYS A 17 -5.27 -0.25 -7.59
N PHE A 18 -5.58 -1.54 -7.69
CA PHE A 18 -6.12 -2.15 -8.91
C PHE A 18 -7.37 -1.41 -9.43
N SER A 19 -8.34 -1.17 -8.55
CA SER A 19 -9.58 -0.49 -8.91
C SER A 19 -9.39 0.99 -9.25
N ILE A 20 -8.63 1.75 -8.44
CA ILE A 20 -8.40 3.19 -8.66
C ILE A 20 -7.68 3.46 -9.98
N GLN A 21 -6.72 2.61 -10.33
CA GLN A 21 -5.94 2.78 -11.55
C GLN A 21 -6.58 2.09 -12.77
N GLN A 22 -7.76 1.48 -12.61
CA GLN A 22 -8.44 0.71 -13.65
C GLN A 22 -7.50 -0.26 -14.38
N ALA A 23 -6.65 -0.95 -13.60
CA ALA A 23 -5.79 -1.97 -14.16
C ALA A 23 -6.63 -3.14 -14.69
N LEU A 24 -6.20 -3.75 -15.79
CA LEU A 24 -6.84 -4.93 -16.37
C LEU A 24 -6.41 -6.20 -15.63
N SER A 25 -5.13 -6.31 -15.32
CA SER A 25 -4.56 -7.43 -14.59
C SER A 25 -3.22 -7.04 -13.96
N PHE A 26 -2.81 -7.76 -12.94
CA PHE A 26 -1.46 -7.68 -12.39
C PHE A 26 -0.94 -9.07 -12.03
N ASP A 27 0.37 -9.25 -12.12
CA ASP A 27 1.05 -10.46 -11.67
C ASP A 27 2.44 -10.11 -11.11
N VAL A 28 2.99 -10.95 -10.23
CA VAL A 28 4.34 -10.76 -9.69
C VAL A 28 5.35 -11.13 -10.77
N LYS A 29 6.33 -10.25 -11.03
CA LYS A 29 7.38 -10.50 -12.02
C LYS A 29 8.13 -11.80 -11.69
N GLN A 30 8.30 -12.67 -12.69
CA GLN A 30 8.97 -13.97 -12.51
C GLN A 30 10.33 -13.84 -11.81
N ARG A 31 11.16 -12.88 -12.23
CA ARG A 31 12.47 -12.61 -11.60
C ARG A 31 12.38 -12.38 -10.09
N VAL A 32 11.33 -11.69 -9.62
CA VAL A 32 11.13 -11.39 -8.19
C VAL A 32 10.75 -12.66 -7.43
N GLN A 33 9.91 -13.51 -8.03
CA GLN A 33 9.57 -14.81 -7.45
C GLN A 33 10.81 -15.71 -7.34
N ASP A 34 11.68 -15.70 -8.35
CA ASP A 34 12.92 -16.48 -8.37
C ASP A 34 13.93 -15.98 -7.33
N ASP A 35 14.11 -14.66 -7.22
CA ASP A 35 14.96 -14.02 -6.20
C ASP A 35 14.45 -14.33 -4.79
N PHE A 36 13.14 -14.18 -4.55
CA PHE A 36 12.52 -14.51 -3.28
C PHE A 36 12.70 -15.99 -2.91
N ASN A 37 12.49 -16.89 -3.88
CA ASN A 37 12.67 -18.33 -3.68
C ASN A 37 14.12 -18.69 -3.34
N THR A 38 15.07 -18.11 -4.06
CA THR A 38 16.51 -18.35 -3.86
C THR A 38 16.95 -17.85 -2.48
N HIS A 39 16.54 -16.64 -2.11
CA HIS A 39 16.83 -16.07 -0.79
C HIS A 39 16.21 -16.90 0.33
N THR A 40 14.92 -17.23 0.21
CA THR A 40 14.18 -18.02 1.20
C THR A 40 14.87 -19.36 1.46
N GLN A 41 15.23 -20.12 0.42
CA GLN A 41 15.88 -21.42 0.64
C GLN A 41 17.27 -21.29 1.23
N THR A 42 18.04 -20.25 0.86
CA THR A 42 19.36 -19.98 1.46
C THR A 42 19.24 -19.68 2.95
N VAL A 43 18.27 -18.85 3.35
CA VAL A 43 18.04 -18.53 4.77
C VAL A 43 17.56 -19.77 5.54
N MET A 44 16.64 -20.54 4.97
CA MET A 44 16.06 -21.72 5.63
C MET A 44 17.10 -22.77 6.00
N GLN A 45 18.23 -22.88 5.27
CA GLN A 45 19.34 -23.79 5.60
C GLN A 45 19.87 -23.58 7.03
N ASN A 46 19.80 -22.35 7.53
CA ASN A 46 20.32 -21.97 8.85
C ASN A 46 19.24 -21.96 9.94
N LEU A 47 18.02 -22.41 9.64
CA LEU A 47 16.89 -22.43 10.57
C LEU A 47 16.52 -23.87 10.95
N VAL A 48 15.81 -24.02 12.08
CA VAL A 48 15.39 -25.33 12.64
C VAL A 48 14.52 -26.16 11.68
N TRP A 49 13.96 -25.54 10.64
CA TRP A 49 13.06 -26.17 9.68
C TRP A 49 13.71 -27.25 8.80
N THR A 50 15.05 -27.26 8.69
CA THR A 50 15.81 -28.21 7.84
C THR A 50 16.22 -29.51 8.54
N GLY A 51 15.81 -29.71 9.80
CA GLY A 51 16.07 -30.94 10.53
C GLY A 51 15.57 -32.21 9.83
N SER A 52 16.07 -33.37 10.27
CA SER A 52 15.76 -34.69 9.69
C SER A 52 14.27 -35.08 9.81
N CYS A 53 13.53 -34.50 10.75
CA CYS A 53 12.10 -34.75 10.96
C CYS A 53 11.25 -34.43 9.73
N ARG A 54 10.25 -35.26 9.42
CA ARG A 54 9.21 -34.93 8.44
C ARG A 54 8.23 -33.94 9.08
N SER A 55 7.86 -32.90 8.34
CA SER A 55 6.90 -31.89 8.77
C SER A 55 6.03 -31.46 7.59
N TRP A 56 4.84 -30.91 7.88
CA TRP A 56 3.95 -30.35 6.86
C TRP A 56 4.56 -29.18 6.08
N PHE A 57 5.56 -28.50 6.65
CA PHE A 57 6.24 -27.36 6.02
C PHE A 57 7.31 -27.76 5.01
N LYS A 58 7.66 -29.05 4.95
CA LYS A 58 8.75 -29.60 4.15
C LYS A 58 8.20 -30.60 3.14
N ASN A 59 8.58 -30.44 1.87
CA ASN A 59 8.17 -31.38 0.83
C ASN A 59 9.01 -32.68 0.86
N SER A 60 8.68 -33.64 -0.01
CA SER A 60 9.38 -34.92 -0.11
C SER A 60 10.86 -34.80 -0.50
N ARG A 61 11.29 -33.67 -1.07
CA ARG A 61 12.67 -33.36 -1.46
C ARG A 61 13.41 -32.54 -0.40
N GLY A 62 12.81 -32.32 0.77
CA GLY A 62 13.43 -31.55 1.85
C GLY A 62 13.34 -30.03 1.71
N ARG A 63 12.67 -29.51 0.67
CA ARG A 63 12.49 -28.06 0.46
C ARG A 63 11.42 -27.52 1.40
N ILE A 64 11.70 -26.39 2.04
CA ILE A 64 10.75 -25.73 2.94
C ILE A 64 9.83 -24.82 2.12
N THR A 65 8.52 -25.03 2.23
CA THR A 65 7.52 -24.34 1.40
C THR A 65 6.40 -23.66 2.21
N GLY A 66 6.21 -24.03 3.47
CA GLY A 66 5.02 -23.61 4.23
C GLY A 66 5.22 -22.45 5.20
N VAL A 67 6.43 -21.89 5.32
CA VAL A 67 6.75 -20.87 6.33
C VAL A 67 7.55 -19.71 5.75
N TRP A 68 7.34 -18.52 6.33
CA TRP A 68 8.09 -17.30 6.02
C TRP A 68 9.54 -17.37 6.55
N PRO A 69 10.56 -16.95 5.77
CA PRO A 69 11.97 -16.93 6.20
C PRO A 69 12.28 -15.76 7.15
N GLY A 70 11.59 -15.66 8.29
CA GLY A 70 11.85 -14.60 9.26
C GLY A 70 10.83 -14.54 10.39
N SER A 71 10.91 -13.49 11.20
CA SER A 71 9.95 -13.25 12.28
C SER A 71 8.59 -12.77 11.73
N GLY A 72 7.53 -12.92 12.52
CA GLY A 72 6.21 -12.38 12.16
C GLY A 72 6.20 -10.85 12.06
N LEU A 73 7.06 -10.15 12.81
CA LEU A 73 7.22 -8.70 12.68
C LEU A 73 7.87 -8.32 11.35
N HIS A 74 8.93 -9.04 10.96
CA HIS A 74 9.57 -8.87 9.66
C HIS A 74 8.58 -9.10 8.50
N TYR A 75 7.73 -10.12 8.60
CA TYR A 75 6.66 -10.36 7.62
C TYR A 75 5.71 -9.16 7.52
N ARG A 76 5.32 -8.58 8.65
CA ARG A 76 4.41 -7.43 8.67
C ARG A 76 5.06 -6.18 8.06
N GLU A 77 6.30 -5.89 8.39
CA GLU A 77 7.06 -4.78 7.79
C GLU A 77 7.20 -4.96 6.28
N PHE A 78 7.46 -6.19 5.83
CA PHE A 78 7.49 -6.52 4.40
C PHE A 78 6.15 -6.22 3.72
N LEU A 79 5.02 -6.65 4.30
CA LEU A 79 3.69 -6.33 3.76
C LEU A 79 3.38 -4.83 3.78
N GLN A 80 3.88 -4.09 4.76
CA GLN A 80 3.68 -2.63 4.85
C GLN A 80 4.51 -1.85 3.82
N SER A 81 5.56 -2.45 3.28
CA SER A 81 6.47 -1.79 2.34
C SER A 81 5.88 -1.54 0.94
N ASP A 82 4.73 -2.16 0.59
CA ASP A 82 3.99 -1.83 -0.63
C ASP A 82 4.83 -1.82 -1.90
N ARG A 83 5.61 -2.88 -2.09
CA ARG A 83 6.52 -3.07 -3.23
C ARG A 83 5.77 -3.32 -4.54
N TRP A 84 4.95 -2.36 -4.96
CA TRP A 84 4.13 -2.42 -6.16
C TRP A 84 4.96 -2.49 -7.44
N GLU A 85 6.22 -2.06 -7.40
CA GLU A 85 7.21 -2.16 -8.47
C GLU A 85 7.62 -3.60 -8.79
N ASP A 86 7.39 -4.55 -7.87
CA ASP A 86 7.66 -5.97 -8.10
C ASP A 86 6.59 -6.64 -8.98
N PHE A 87 5.47 -5.96 -9.20
CA PHE A 87 4.38 -6.42 -10.06
C PHE A 87 4.53 -5.91 -11.49
N GLU A 88 4.10 -6.72 -12.43
CA GLU A 88 3.78 -6.31 -13.79
C GLU A 88 2.29 -5.94 -13.86
N TRP A 89 2.01 -4.68 -14.13
CA TRP A 89 0.66 -4.14 -14.24
C TRP A 89 0.29 -3.98 -15.71
N LYS A 90 -0.86 -4.52 -16.11
CA LYS A 90 -1.41 -4.36 -17.46
C LYS A 90 -2.62 -3.45 -17.40
N TYR A 91 -2.66 -2.48 -18.28
CA TYR A 91 -3.75 -1.51 -18.44
C TYR A 91 -4.31 -1.63 -19.84
N ASN A 92 -5.57 -1.24 -20.00
CA ASN A 92 -6.16 -1.04 -21.32
C ASN A 92 -6.12 0.46 -21.64
N GLY A 93 -5.72 0.83 -22.85
CA GLY A 93 -5.68 2.24 -23.26
C GLY A 93 -4.60 3.05 -22.54
N ASN A 94 -4.94 4.29 -22.18
CA ASN A 94 -4.02 5.22 -21.55
C ASN A 94 -4.00 5.02 -20.02
N HIS A 95 -2.82 5.07 -19.41
CA HIS A 95 -2.64 4.90 -17.96
C HIS A 95 -3.43 5.90 -17.10
N PHE A 96 -3.82 7.04 -17.66
CA PHE A 96 -4.53 8.12 -16.97
C PHE A 96 -6.02 8.16 -17.28
N ASP A 97 -6.55 7.19 -18.04
CA ASP A 97 -7.98 7.13 -18.36
C ASP A 97 -8.85 7.08 -17.08
N SER A 98 -8.32 6.51 -15.99
CA SER A 98 -9.03 6.44 -14.71
C SER A 98 -9.26 7.79 -14.03
N TRP A 99 -8.57 8.85 -14.45
CA TRP A 99 -8.74 10.19 -13.87
C TRP A 99 -10.01 10.88 -14.39
N GLY A 100 -10.55 10.44 -15.52
CA GLY A 100 -11.69 11.09 -16.17
C GLY A 100 -11.41 12.57 -16.40
N LEU A 101 -12.25 13.44 -15.82
CA LEU A 101 -12.13 14.90 -15.93
C LEU A 101 -11.18 15.54 -14.90
N GLY A 102 -10.49 14.74 -14.08
CA GLY A 102 -9.49 15.24 -13.12
C GLY A 102 -10.05 15.77 -11.80
N PHE A 103 -11.34 15.61 -11.53
CA PHE A 103 -11.93 15.97 -10.24
C PHE A 103 -11.57 14.97 -9.14
N SER A 104 -11.11 15.49 -8.01
CA SER A 104 -10.95 14.73 -6.77
C SER A 104 -12.29 14.32 -6.17
N GLN A 105 -12.27 13.40 -5.21
CA GLN A 105 -13.48 13.01 -4.47
C GLN A 105 -14.03 14.18 -3.65
N ALA A 106 -13.16 14.97 -3.01
CA ALA A 106 -13.54 16.11 -2.19
C ALA A 106 -14.32 17.16 -2.99
N GLU A 107 -13.93 17.45 -4.25
CA GLU A 107 -14.64 18.42 -5.10
C GLU A 107 -16.06 17.99 -5.50
N ARG A 108 -16.42 16.71 -5.29
CA ARG A 108 -17.77 16.19 -5.60
C ARG A 108 -18.70 16.19 -4.39
N GLU A 109 -18.18 16.45 -3.20
CA GLU A 109 -18.95 16.48 -1.96
C GLU A 109 -19.39 17.92 -1.65
N GLU A 110 -20.67 18.13 -1.34
CA GLU A 110 -21.28 19.47 -1.22
C GLU A 110 -20.65 20.34 -0.12
N ASN A 111 -20.06 19.73 0.91
CA ASN A 111 -19.51 20.43 2.08
C ASN A 111 -18.11 19.90 2.48
N ALA A 112 -17.32 19.41 1.54
CA ALA A 112 -15.97 18.91 1.85
C ALA A 112 -14.97 20.03 2.08
N ASP A 113 -14.02 19.79 3.00
CA ASP A 113 -12.85 20.64 3.18
C ASP A 113 -11.86 20.44 2.02
N LEU A 114 -11.88 21.37 1.06
CA LEU A 114 -10.97 21.38 -0.08
C LEU A 114 -9.52 21.72 0.32
N SER A 115 -9.32 22.19 1.55
CA SER A 115 -8.03 22.55 2.13
C SER A 115 -7.51 21.55 3.16
N TYR A 116 -8.02 20.31 3.18
CA TYR A 116 -7.66 19.27 4.17
C TYR A 116 -6.15 18.99 4.34
N TRP A 117 -5.34 19.33 3.32
CA TRP A 117 -3.90 19.15 3.33
C TRP A 117 -3.16 20.28 4.05
N ILE A 118 -3.80 21.43 4.27
CA ILE A 118 -3.27 22.55 5.06
C ILE A 118 -3.43 22.20 6.54
N LYS A 119 -2.33 21.83 7.18
CA LYS A 119 -2.30 21.55 8.62
C LYS A 119 -1.74 22.75 9.37
N THR A 120 -2.43 23.15 10.44
CA THR A 120 -1.91 24.15 11.37
C THR A 120 -0.75 23.56 12.15
N TYR A 121 0.45 24.11 11.98
CA TYR A 121 1.61 23.76 12.79
C TYR A 121 1.74 24.72 13.99
N PRO A 122 2.28 24.29 15.14
CA PRO A 122 2.40 25.13 16.35
C PRO A 122 3.20 26.42 16.16
N ASN A 123 3.99 26.51 15.09
CA ASN A 123 4.86 27.62 14.74
C ASN A 123 4.44 28.35 13.45
N MET A 124 3.21 28.16 12.98
CA MET A 124 2.67 29.03 11.94
C MET A 124 2.48 30.43 12.55
N PRO A 125 3.11 31.48 12.00
CA PRO A 125 2.98 32.80 12.59
C PRO A 125 1.51 33.23 12.50
N LEU A 126 0.98 33.72 13.62
CA LEU A 126 -0.46 33.96 13.83
C LEU A 126 -1.06 34.91 12.79
N ASP A 127 -0.23 35.77 12.19
CA ASP A 127 -0.61 36.70 11.13
C ASP A 127 -1.05 35.98 9.84
N ALA A 128 -0.47 34.82 9.52
CA ALA A 128 -0.84 34.03 8.35
C ALA A 128 -2.22 33.36 8.53
N LEU A 129 -2.55 32.90 9.74
CA LEU A 129 -3.86 32.30 10.04
C LEU A 129 -4.98 33.34 10.04
N GLN A 130 -4.72 34.51 10.62
CA GLN A 130 -5.69 35.60 10.68
C GLN A 130 -6.17 36.00 9.27
N ARG A 131 -5.24 36.13 8.31
CA ARG A 131 -5.58 36.47 6.92
C ARG A 131 -6.51 35.46 6.25
N VAL A 132 -6.31 34.16 6.49
CA VAL A 132 -7.15 33.10 5.88
C VAL A 132 -8.55 33.11 6.50
N TYR A 133 -8.65 33.25 7.82
CA TYR A 133 -9.96 33.33 8.50
C TYR A 133 -10.75 34.58 8.07
N ASP A 134 -10.08 35.73 7.99
CA ASP A 134 -10.70 36.98 7.58
C ASP A 134 -11.20 36.92 6.12
N ASP A 135 -10.45 36.27 5.21
CA ASP A 135 -10.89 36.06 3.81
C ASP A 135 -12.08 35.10 3.68
N GLN A 136 -12.14 34.04 4.49
CA GLN A 136 -13.29 33.12 4.47
C GLN A 136 -14.57 33.76 5.01
N ASP A 137 -14.45 34.62 6.03
CA ASP A 137 -15.60 35.38 6.54
C ASP A 137 -16.06 36.46 5.56
N LEU A 138 -15.14 37.07 4.79
CA LEU A 138 -15.49 37.98 3.70
C LEU A 138 -16.20 37.25 2.54
N ALA A 139 -15.73 36.06 2.14
CA ALA A 139 -16.37 35.24 1.11
C ALA A 139 -17.80 34.80 1.52
N ARG A 140 -18.03 34.51 2.81
CA ARG A 140 -19.37 34.19 3.35
C ARG A 140 -20.29 35.40 3.46
N ARG A 141 -19.76 36.61 3.65
CA ARG A 141 -20.53 37.87 3.74
C ARG A 141 -20.83 38.49 2.38
N GLY A 142 -20.12 38.10 1.32
CA GLY A 142 -20.31 38.60 -0.05
C GLY A 142 -21.27 37.78 -0.92
N ALA A 143 -21.80 36.66 -0.43
CA ALA A 143 -22.82 35.88 -1.12
C ALA A 143 -24.24 36.45 -0.82
N CYS A 144 -24.60 37.50 -1.55
CA CYS A 144 -25.96 37.99 -1.73
C CYS A 144 -26.29 37.98 -3.24
#